data_AF-B7QAI4-F1
#
_entry.id   AF-B7QAI4-F1
#
_cell.length_a   1.000
_cell.length_b   1.000
_cell.length_c   1.000
_cell.angle_alpha   90.00
_cell.angle_beta   90.00
_cell.angle_gamma   90.00
#
_symmetry.space_group_name_H-M   'P 1'
#
loop_
_entity.id
_entity.type
_entity.pdbx_description
1 polymer ?
#
loop_
_entity_poly.entity_id
_entity_poly.type
_entity_poly.pdbx_seq_one_letter_code
_entity_poly.pdbx_strand_id
1 'polypeptide(L)'
;MVLRDVGYSWDQVLQCAEMWPWVEDLVVSLNGIDVLRTPPDSLFGQLRHLSLQENPIASWDTVCKLGHLPKLEQLTLADCDLTSIAFPETAPGEKTPLFASLVALNLRNNRLEEWSSLVE
;
A
#
# COMPACT_ATOMS: atom_id res chain seq x y z
N MET A 1 8.11 -13.05 0.03
CA MET A 1 8.55 -12.87 -1.36
C MET A 1 9.21 -11.50 -1.49
N VAL A 2 10.32 -11.39 -2.22
CA VAL A 2 11.08 -10.12 -2.38
C VAL A 2 11.32 -9.85 -3.86
N LEU A 3 10.84 -8.71 -4.34
CA LEU A 3 10.97 -8.19 -5.71
C LEU A 3 11.60 -6.80 -5.64
N ARG A 4 12.94 -6.74 -5.60
CA ARG A 4 13.67 -5.47 -5.50
C ARG A 4 14.46 -5.21 -6.78
N ASP A 5 14.31 -4.00 -7.33
CA ASP A 5 15.08 -3.54 -8.50
C ASP A 5 14.99 -4.50 -9.70
N VAL A 6 13.79 -5.05 -9.92
CA VAL A 6 13.49 -5.94 -11.04
C VAL A 6 12.71 -5.23 -12.15
N GLY A 7 12.36 -3.95 -11.94
CA GLY A 7 11.65 -3.11 -12.92
C GLY A 7 10.21 -3.54 -13.17
N TYR A 8 9.58 -4.23 -12.22
CA TYR A 8 8.21 -4.69 -12.37
C TYR A 8 7.20 -3.59 -12.06
N SER A 9 6.22 -3.39 -12.95
CA SER A 9 5.04 -2.62 -12.62
C SER A 9 4.17 -3.36 -11.60
N TRP A 10 3.28 -2.65 -10.91
CA TRP A 10 2.34 -3.28 -9.98
C TRP A 10 1.44 -4.32 -10.67
N ASP A 11 1.12 -4.09 -11.94
CA ASP A 11 0.33 -5.02 -12.74
C ASP A 11 1.05 -6.36 -12.98
N GLN A 12 2.36 -6.31 -13.20
CA GLN A 12 3.21 -7.48 -13.34
C GLN A 12 3.37 -8.20 -11.99
N VAL A 13 3.50 -7.46 -10.89
CA VAL A 13 3.51 -8.04 -9.53
C VAL A 13 2.23 -8.84 -9.27
N LEU A 14 1.07 -8.29 -9.64
CA LEU A 14 -0.22 -8.98 -9.48
C LEU A 14 -0.31 -10.23 -10.35
N GLN A 15 0.23 -10.21 -11.56
CA GLN A 15 0.30 -11.41 -12.40
C GLN A 15 1.20 -12.49 -11.77
N CYS A 16 2.34 -12.11 -11.21
CA CYS A 16 3.22 -13.06 -10.51
C CYS A 16 2.60 -13.60 -9.22
N ALA A 17 1.78 -12.80 -8.55
CA ALA A 17 1.14 -13.17 -7.29
C ALA A 17 0.16 -14.35 -7.43
N GLU A 18 -0.33 -14.65 -8.64
CA GLU A 18 -1.08 -15.89 -8.92
C GLU A 18 -0.29 -17.15 -8.53
N MET A 19 1.04 -17.08 -8.58
CA MET A 19 1.93 -18.20 -8.19
C MET A 19 2.23 -18.27 -6.70
N TRP A 20 1.79 -17.28 -5.93
CA TRP A 20 2.04 -17.18 -4.47
C TRP A 20 0.74 -17.09 -3.66
N PRO A 21 -0.17 -18.08 -3.77
CA PRO A 21 -1.48 -18.00 -3.14
C PRO A 21 -1.45 -17.88 -1.60
N TRP A 22 -0.34 -18.25 -0.97
CA TRP A 22 -0.14 -18.24 0.48
C TRP A 22 0.86 -17.19 0.95
N VAL A 23 1.21 -16.20 0.13
CA VAL A 23 2.17 -15.18 0.52
C VAL A 23 1.63 -14.35 1.69
N GLU A 24 2.39 -14.30 2.77
CA GLU A 24 2.11 -13.45 3.94
C GLU A 24 2.97 -12.17 3.92
N ASP A 25 4.22 -12.29 3.49
CA ASP A 25 5.18 -11.18 3.40
C ASP A 25 5.54 -10.92 1.94
N LEU A 26 5.32 -9.69 1.48
CA LEU A 26 5.69 -9.24 0.15
C LEU A 26 6.45 -7.92 0.21
N VAL A 27 7.68 -7.92 -0.31
CA VAL A 27 8.50 -6.72 -0.46
C VAL A 27 8.65 -6.43 -1.94
N VAL A 28 8.19 -5.27 -2.37
CA VAL A 28 8.25 -4.78 -3.75
C VAL A 28 8.88 -3.40 -3.70
N SER A 29 10.20 -3.32 -3.84
CA SER A 29 10.93 -2.08 -3.59
C SER A 29 11.79 -1.66 -4.78
N LEU A 30 11.98 -0.36 -4.96
CA LEU A 30 12.84 0.17 -6.02
C LEU A 30 12.46 -0.35 -7.42
N ASN A 31 11.17 -0.43 -7.75
CA ASN A 31 10.69 -0.89 -9.06
C ASN A 31 10.11 0.24 -9.92
N GLY A 32 10.11 1.48 -9.43
CA GLY A 32 9.56 2.62 -10.16
C GLY A 32 8.04 2.63 -10.22
N ILE A 33 7.35 1.96 -9.28
CA ILE A 33 5.88 1.91 -9.23
C ILE A 33 5.34 3.26 -8.75
N ASP A 34 4.54 3.93 -9.57
CA ASP A 34 3.85 5.18 -9.21
C ASP A 34 2.34 4.95 -8.97
N VAL A 35 1.75 4.00 -9.68
CA VAL A 35 0.32 3.68 -9.65
C VAL A 35 0.09 2.23 -9.21
N LEU A 36 -0.83 2.06 -8.27
CA LEU A 36 -1.37 0.78 -7.83
C LEU A 36 -2.76 0.57 -8.43
N ARG A 37 -3.14 -0.69 -8.65
CA ARG A 37 -4.51 -1.10 -8.97
C ARG A 37 -5.04 -1.98 -7.85
N THR A 38 -6.37 -2.02 -7.69
CA THR A 38 -7.03 -2.89 -6.73
C THR A 38 -6.67 -4.35 -7.05
N PRO A 39 -6.07 -5.10 -6.11
CA PRO A 39 -5.86 -6.52 -6.28
C PRO A 39 -7.21 -7.24 -6.45
N PRO A 40 -7.34 -8.21 -7.37
CA PRO A 40 -8.51 -9.09 -7.41
C PRO A 40 -8.71 -9.82 -6.07
N ASP A 41 -9.96 -10.10 -5.69
CA ASP A 41 -10.31 -10.79 -4.43
C ASP A 41 -9.66 -12.19 -4.28
N SER A 42 -9.25 -12.79 -5.39
CA SER A 42 -8.55 -14.07 -5.43
C SER A 42 -7.07 -13.99 -5.03
N LEU A 43 -6.48 -12.78 -4.99
CA LEU A 43 -5.07 -12.56 -4.67
C LEU A 43 -4.91 -12.01 -3.25
N PHE A 44 -3.74 -12.26 -2.67
CA PHE A 44 -3.31 -11.66 -1.39
C PHE A 44 -4.24 -11.89 -0.20
N GLY A 45 -5.10 -12.92 -0.23
CA GLY A 45 -5.99 -13.25 0.88
C GLY A 45 -5.27 -13.64 2.18
N GLN A 46 -3.98 -14.00 2.10
CA GLN A 46 -3.11 -14.26 3.25
C GLN A 46 -2.07 -13.17 3.51
N LEU A 47 -2.03 -12.10 2.71
CA LEU A 47 -0.98 -11.10 2.82
C LEU A 47 -1.14 -10.27 4.10
N ARG A 48 -0.10 -10.28 4.92
CA ARG A 48 -0.03 -9.60 6.22
C ARG A 48 0.89 -8.40 6.18
N HIS A 49 2.01 -8.50 5.46
CA HIS A 49 3.02 -7.47 5.39
C HIS A 49 3.32 -7.11 3.94
N LEU A 50 3.15 -5.84 3.61
CA LEU A 50 3.48 -5.30 2.29
C LEU A 50 4.45 -4.13 2.44
N SER A 51 5.62 -4.24 1.82
CA SER A 51 6.52 -3.12 1.64
C SER A 51 6.55 -2.69 0.18
N LEU A 52 6.24 -1.42 -0.05
CA LEU A 52 6.29 -0.73 -1.33
C LEU A 52 7.36 0.38 -1.33
N GLN A 53 8.31 0.31 -0.40
CA GLN A 53 9.31 1.35 -0.19
C GLN A 53 10.15 1.65 -1.44
N GLU A 54 10.69 2.87 -1.51
CA GLU A 54 11.57 3.31 -2.60
C GLU A 54 10.89 3.24 -3.98
N ASN A 55 9.56 3.38 -4.03
CA ASN A 55 8.81 3.54 -5.26
C ASN A 55 8.21 4.97 -5.30
N PRO A 56 8.13 5.62 -6.46
CA PRO A 56 7.64 7.01 -6.61
C PRO A 56 6.12 7.14 -6.46
N ILE A 57 5.52 6.48 -5.48
CA ILE A 57 4.08 6.57 -5.18
C ILE A 57 3.81 7.92 -4.52
N ALA A 58 3.08 8.79 -5.21
CA ALA A 58 2.81 10.16 -4.75
C ALA A 58 1.37 10.41 -4.28
N SER A 59 0.41 9.58 -4.70
CA SER A 59 -1.02 9.74 -4.37
C SER A 59 -1.50 8.69 -3.37
N TRP A 60 -2.14 9.15 -2.29
CA TRP A 60 -2.78 8.25 -1.32
C TRP A 60 -4.00 7.52 -1.90
N ASP A 61 -4.69 8.08 -2.90
CA ASP A 61 -5.84 7.43 -3.56
C ASP A 61 -5.46 6.07 -4.15
N THR A 62 -4.24 5.95 -4.68
CA THR A 62 -3.78 4.66 -5.20
C THR A 62 -3.46 3.68 -4.09
N VAL A 63 -3.00 4.16 -2.93
CA VAL A 63 -2.76 3.35 -1.73
C VAL A 63 -4.08 2.81 -1.19
N CYS A 64 -5.16 3.61 -1.18
CA CYS A 64 -6.50 3.20 -0.76
C CYS A 64 -7.03 1.96 -1.51
N LYS A 65 -6.56 1.69 -2.73
CA LYS A 65 -6.92 0.47 -3.49
C LYS A 65 -6.45 -0.82 -2.82
N LEU A 66 -5.49 -0.75 -1.91
CA LEU A 66 -5.03 -1.86 -1.08
C LEU A 66 -5.84 -2.01 0.22
N GLY A 67 -6.70 -1.04 0.56
CA GLY A 67 -7.39 -0.98 1.83
C GLY A 67 -8.39 -2.12 2.09
N HIS A 68 -8.79 -2.84 1.05
CA HIS A 68 -9.68 -3.99 1.14
C HIS A 68 -8.96 -5.31 1.47
N LEU A 69 -7.62 -5.31 1.52
CA LEU A 69 -6.86 -6.51 1.83
C LEU A 69 -7.17 -7.00 3.26
N PRO A 70 -7.76 -8.20 3.42
CA PRO A 70 -8.47 -8.55 4.66
C PRO A 70 -7.52 -8.81 5.84
N LYS A 71 -6.26 -9.14 5.57
CA LYS A 71 -5.26 -9.51 6.58
C LYS A 71 -4.06 -8.58 6.62
N LEU A 72 -4.08 -7.47 5.88
CA LEU A 72 -2.94 -6.56 5.82
C LEU A 72 -2.77 -5.86 7.16
N GLU A 73 -1.71 -6.22 7.89
CA GLU A 73 -1.38 -5.73 9.21
C GLU A 73 -0.29 -4.65 9.16
N GLN A 74 0.65 -4.76 8.23
CA GLN A 74 1.75 -3.81 8.09
C GLN A 74 1.88 -3.34 6.65
N LEU A 75 1.88 -2.02 6.47
CA LEU A 75 2.12 -1.37 5.19
C LEU A 75 3.30 -0.42 5.31
N THR A 76 4.33 -0.64 4.52
CA THR A 76 5.49 0.25 4.43
C THR A 76 5.52 0.96 3.09
N LEU A 77 5.48 2.28 3.15
CA LEU A 77 5.59 3.22 2.03
C LEU A 77 6.72 4.21 2.31
N ALA A 78 7.81 3.73 2.93
CA ALA A 78 8.97 4.56 3.25
C ALA A 78 9.71 4.95 1.98
N ASP A 79 10.29 6.16 1.97
CA ASP A 79 11.06 6.68 0.84
C ASP A 79 10.24 6.66 -0.48
N CYS A 80 8.94 6.91 -0.36
CA CYS A 80 8.05 7.21 -1.48
C CYS A 80 7.89 8.73 -1.64
N ASP A 81 7.01 9.16 -2.55
CA ASP A 81 6.80 10.58 -2.87
C ASP A 81 5.44 11.10 -2.37
N LEU A 82 4.84 10.47 -1.35
CA LEU A 82 3.51 10.85 -0.86
C LEU A 82 3.51 12.29 -0.33
N THR A 83 2.52 13.07 -0.75
CA THR A 83 2.37 14.48 -0.35
C THR A 83 1.23 14.72 0.64
N SER A 84 0.20 13.87 0.63
CA SER A 84 -0.96 13.97 1.53
C SER A 84 -1.54 12.59 1.85
N ILE A 85 -2.38 12.54 2.89
CA ILE A 85 -3.15 11.36 3.29
C ILE A 85 -4.59 11.81 3.45
N ALA A 86 -5.51 11.18 2.72
CA ALA A 86 -6.92 11.51 2.76
C ALA A 86 -7.78 10.28 2.46
N PHE A 87 -8.91 10.15 3.16
CA PHE A 87 -9.91 9.12 2.89
C PHE A 87 -11.16 9.81 2.33
N PRO A 88 -11.23 10.08 1.02
CA PRO A 88 -12.27 10.93 0.43
C PRO A 88 -13.69 10.38 0.62
N GLU A 89 -13.83 9.07 0.80
CA GLU A 89 -15.12 8.40 1.05
C GLU A 89 -15.50 8.33 2.53
N THR A 90 -14.68 8.88 3.43
CA THR A 90 -14.93 8.89 4.88
C THR A 90 -15.22 10.31 5.33
N ALA A 91 -16.36 10.50 6.03
CA ALA A 91 -16.70 11.80 6.56
C ALA A 91 -15.71 12.24 7.66
N PRO A 92 -15.51 13.55 7.87
CA PRO A 92 -14.67 14.04 8.97
C PRO A 92 -15.15 13.49 10.32
N GLY A 93 -14.22 12.97 11.13
CA GLY A 93 -14.50 12.36 12.43
C GLY A 93 -15.03 10.91 12.38
N GLU A 94 -15.26 10.35 11.19
CA GLU A 94 -15.61 8.93 11.05
C GLU A 94 -14.38 8.06 10.82
N LYS A 95 -14.48 6.79 11.24
CA LYS A 95 -13.44 5.80 10.96
C LYS A 95 -13.60 5.30 9.53
N THR A 96 -12.52 5.32 8.77
CA THR A 96 -12.51 4.73 7.44
C THR A 96 -12.74 3.21 7.51
N PRO A 97 -13.54 2.62 6.60
CA PRO A 97 -13.69 1.17 6.50
C PRO A 97 -12.46 0.50 5.87
N LEU A 98 -11.56 1.26 5.25
CA LEU A 98 -10.33 0.76 4.65
C LEU A 98 -9.29 0.42 5.71
N PHE A 99 -8.40 -0.51 5.36
CA PHE A 99 -7.27 -0.91 6.21
C PHE A 99 -7.72 -1.44 7.60
N ALA A 100 -8.85 -2.15 7.65
CA ALA A 100 -9.47 -2.60 8.90
C ALA A 100 -8.56 -3.47 9.80
N SER A 101 -7.58 -4.16 9.21
CA SER A 101 -6.62 -5.03 9.92
C SER A 101 -5.27 -4.36 10.16
N LEU A 102 -5.06 -3.12 9.68
CA LEU A 102 -3.76 -2.47 9.69
C LEU A 102 -3.41 -1.99 11.11
N VAL A 103 -2.26 -2.44 11.60
CA VAL A 103 -1.73 -2.09 12.93
C VAL A 103 -0.45 -1.26 12.86
N ALA A 104 0.27 -1.32 11.73
CA ALA A 104 1.46 -0.51 11.51
C ALA A 104 1.48 0.08 10.10
N LEU A 105 1.76 1.38 10.04
CA LEU A 105 1.92 2.13 8.81
C LEU A 105 3.24 2.90 8.88
N ASN A 106 4.15 2.62 7.95
CA ASN A 106 5.43 3.29 7.87
C ASN A 106 5.47 4.25 6.67
N LEU A 107 5.54 5.54 6.95
CA LEU A 107 5.55 6.63 5.98
C LEU A 107 6.84 7.46 6.03
N ARG A 108 7.91 6.89 6.59
CA ARG A 108 9.19 7.58 6.75
C ARG A 108 9.66 8.17 5.42
N ASN A 109 10.28 9.35 5.46
CA ASN A 109 10.92 9.99 4.32
C ASN A 109 9.99 10.23 3.11
N ASN A 110 8.70 10.46 3.34
CA ASN A 110 7.79 11.02 2.33
C ASN A 110 7.80 12.56 2.36
N ARG A 111 7.04 13.19 1.46
CA ARG A 111 6.91 14.65 1.31
C ARG A 111 5.59 15.15 1.88
N LEU A 112 5.14 14.57 3.00
CA LEU A 112 3.85 14.90 3.60
C LEU A 112 3.86 16.35 4.10
N GLU A 113 3.13 17.23 3.41
CA GLU A 113 3.09 18.66 3.74
C GLU A 113 2.10 18.97 4.88
N GLU A 114 1.15 18.07 5.16
CA GLU A 114 0.12 18.24 6.19
C GLU A 114 -0.07 16.96 7.02
N TRP A 115 0.28 17.02 8.31
CA TRP A 115 -0.10 16.00 9.31
C TRP A 115 -1.40 16.35 10.04
N SER A 116 -2.00 17.51 9.75
CA SER A 116 -3.19 18.03 10.41
C SER A 116 -4.48 17.25 10.11
N SER A 117 -4.52 16.44 9.06
CA SER A 117 -5.72 15.68 8.66
C SER A 117 -5.93 14.35 9.40
N LEU A 118 -4.96 13.91 10.23
CA LEU A 118 -5.02 12.63 10.95
C LEU A 118 -5.40 12.78 12.43
N VAL A 119 -5.60 14.02 12.91
CA VAL A 119 -5.91 14.32 14.31
C VAL A 119 -7.10 15.28 14.39
N GLU A 120 -8.30 14.78 14.14
CA GLU A 120 -9.55 15.29 14.72
C GLU A 120 -10.41 14.14 15.22
#